data_AF-A0A428WHN5-F1
#
_entry.id   AF-A0A428WHN5-F1
#
_cell.length_a   1.000
_cell.length_b   1.000
_cell.length_c   1.000
_cell.angle_alpha   90.00
_cell.angle_beta   90.00
_cell.angle_gamma   90.00
#
_symmetry.space_group_name_H-M   'P 1'
#
loop_
_entity.id
_entity.type
_entity.pdbx_description
1 polymer ?
#
loop_
_entity_poly.entity_id
_entity_poly.type
_entity_poly.pdbx_seq_one_letter_code
_entity_poly.pdbx_strand_id
1 'polypeptide(L)'
;MTAEELDELDWVVWNLEVQDPGELTAPGVGERTAPAVTRMAGSLGCVFVQCCDDDAVDGVPYYSWLVRVPREEHRRRDDQGIPSVVGVLHAHLRMQVPDRVGQWRIYPERDLSWRDDAGRVLRSGYDDLLDSLEAVLSGLRRDGAQQIDPEARCWWWSADRTVLAGTYTLWLCQDPDVEDFGRWLLVYAGLAVTDTFWAGRPGQGLRRSGVTPGNPVLVWPRPAAHQWLITVTTATFMIPPTAPSPDAVGATYRWTSRDGTALADRVGVDLRALLGSGG
;
A
#
# COMPACT_ATOMS: atom_id res chain seq x y z
N MET A 1 9.65 17.06 16.80
CA MET A 1 8.71 15.96 17.11
C MET A 1 9.51 14.69 17.25
N THR A 2 9.28 13.92 18.31
CA THR A 2 10.16 12.81 18.71
C THR A 2 9.63 11.47 18.22
N ALA A 3 10.53 10.51 18.02
CA ALA A 3 10.18 9.12 17.68
C ALA A 3 9.20 8.48 18.70
N GLU A 4 9.23 8.97 19.93
CA GLU A 4 8.41 8.50 21.06
C GLU A 4 6.90 8.65 20.83
N GLU A 5 6.46 9.62 20.02
CA GLU A 5 5.03 9.77 19.67
C GLU A 5 4.45 8.54 18.95
N LEU A 6 5.33 7.68 18.41
CA LEU A 6 4.98 6.49 17.63
C LEU A 6 5.18 5.19 18.43
N ASP A 7 5.58 5.27 19.70
CA ASP A 7 5.92 4.10 20.52
C ASP A 7 4.74 3.16 20.75
N GLU A 8 3.52 3.66 20.64
CA GLU A 8 2.28 2.89 20.80
C GLU A 8 1.80 2.25 19.50
N LEU A 9 2.47 2.47 18.37
CA LEU A 9 2.13 1.78 17.12
C LEU A 9 2.72 0.37 17.12
N ASP A 10 2.01 -0.60 16.53
CA ASP A 10 2.55 -1.95 16.36
C ASP A 10 3.78 -1.96 15.44
N TRP A 11 3.83 -1.00 14.52
CA TRP A 11 4.91 -0.81 13.56
C TRP A 11 5.14 0.68 13.29
N VAL A 12 6.40 1.03 13.08
CA VAL A 12 6.81 2.38 12.70
C VAL A 12 7.58 2.33 11.39
N VAL A 13 7.17 3.16 10.42
CA VAL A 13 7.88 3.32 9.16
C VAL A 13 9.07 4.24 9.38
N TRP A 14 10.27 3.77 9.04
CA TRP A 14 11.50 4.55 9.05
C TRP A 14 11.98 4.80 7.62
N ASN A 15 12.39 6.04 7.37
CA ASN A 15 13.00 6.46 6.12
C ASN A 15 14.51 6.60 6.29
N LEU A 16 15.24 5.93 5.41
CA LEU A 16 16.66 6.14 5.21
C LEU A 16 16.81 6.88 3.88
N GLU A 17 17.11 8.17 3.93
CA GLU A 17 17.16 9.06 2.78
C GLU A 17 18.60 9.53 2.55
N VAL A 18 19.02 9.63 1.30
CA VAL A 18 20.30 10.22 0.93
C VAL A 18 20.15 11.06 -0.34
N GLN A 19 20.74 12.24 -0.33
CA GLN A 19 20.82 13.10 -1.51
C GLN A 19 22.05 12.75 -2.35
N ASP A 20 21.92 12.84 -3.67
CA ASP A 20 23.03 12.61 -4.59
C ASP A 20 23.23 13.80 -5.55
N PRO A 21 23.75 14.93 -5.04
CA PRO A 21 23.96 16.14 -5.86
C PRO A 21 25.02 15.96 -6.94
N GLY A 22 25.80 14.89 -6.90
CA GLY A 22 26.80 14.56 -7.91
C GLY A 22 26.30 13.60 -8.99
N GLU A 23 25.04 13.14 -8.91
CA GLU A 23 24.47 12.12 -9.78
C GLU A 23 25.38 10.88 -9.91
N LEU A 24 25.97 10.47 -8.78
CA LEU A 24 26.97 9.41 -8.74
C LEU A 24 26.35 8.01 -8.80
N THR A 25 25.10 7.89 -8.39
CA THR A 25 24.38 6.64 -8.28
C THR A 25 23.77 6.28 -9.62
N ALA A 26 24.08 5.06 -10.09
CA ALA A 26 23.53 4.58 -11.36
C ALA A 26 21.99 4.47 -11.30
N PRO A 27 21.27 4.75 -12.40
CA PRO A 27 19.80 4.69 -12.47
C PRO A 27 19.23 3.33 -12.03
N GLY A 28 18.02 3.30 -11.44
CA GLY A 28 17.37 2.06 -10.98
C GLY A 28 18.00 1.51 -9.70
N VAL A 29 18.37 2.38 -8.76
CA VAL A 29 18.96 1.94 -7.49
C VAL A 29 17.94 1.24 -6.60
N GLY A 30 16.66 1.60 -6.69
CA GLY A 30 15.58 0.90 -6.02
C GLY A 30 15.51 -0.57 -6.44
N GLU A 31 15.47 -0.83 -7.75
CA GLU A 31 15.43 -2.20 -8.29
C GLU A 31 16.66 -3.02 -7.90
N ARG A 32 17.87 -2.44 -7.98
CA ARG A 32 19.11 -3.14 -7.64
C ARG A 32 19.21 -3.48 -6.16
N THR A 33 18.78 -2.56 -5.29
CA THR A 33 18.95 -2.70 -3.84
C THR A 33 17.82 -3.53 -3.20
N ALA A 34 16.61 -3.52 -3.79
CA ALA A 34 15.42 -4.13 -3.21
C ALA A 34 15.63 -5.60 -2.77
N PRO A 35 16.17 -6.54 -3.58
CA PRO A 35 16.33 -7.93 -3.14
C PRO A 35 17.27 -8.11 -1.93
N ALA A 36 18.32 -7.28 -1.83
CA ALA A 36 19.26 -7.33 -0.71
C ALA A 36 18.65 -6.70 0.55
N VAL A 37 18.01 -5.54 0.40
CA VAL A 37 17.36 -4.82 1.50
C VAL A 37 16.18 -5.60 2.05
N THR A 38 15.34 -6.22 1.22
CA THR A 38 14.24 -7.08 1.66
C THR A 38 14.73 -8.24 2.51
N ARG A 39 15.79 -8.96 2.07
CA ARG A 39 16.36 -10.07 2.86
C ARG A 39 16.93 -9.59 4.19
N MET A 40 17.64 -8.46 4.18
CA MET A 40 18.24 -7.89 5.38
C MET A 40 17.19 -7.38 6.36
N ALA A 41 16.15 -6.69 5.89
CA ALA A 41 15.04 -6.26 6.73
C ALA A 41 14.34 -7.48 7.35
N GLY A 42 14.04 -8.50 6.55
CA GLY A 42 13.40 -9.73 7.03
C GLY A 42 14.20 -10.46 8.10
N SER A 43 15.54 -10.53 7.99
CA SER A 43 16.38 -11.17 9.02
C SER A 43 16.40 -10.40 10.35
N LEU A 44 16.04 -9.12 10.33
CA LEU A 44 15.92 -8.24 11.50
C LEU A 44 14.47 -8.17 12.04
N GLY A 45 13.54 -8.94 11.48
CA GLY A 45 12.11 -8.85 11.81
C GLY A 45 11.41 -7.59 11.28
N CYS A 46 12.08 -6.83 10.41
CA CYS A 46 11.56 -5.66 9.73
C CYS A 46 10.98 -6.03 8.36
N VAL A 47 10.21 -5.11 7.76
CA VAL A 47 9.65 -5.28 6.40
C VAL A 47 10.10 -4.11 5.53
N PHE A 48 10.80 -4.39 4.44
CA PHE A 48 11.08 -3.39 3.41
C PHE A 48 9.78 -3.05 2.68
N VAL A 49 9.45 -1.77 2.60
CA VAL A 49 8.19 -1.29 1.99
C VAL A 49 8.42 -0.95 0.52
N GLN A 50 9.31 0.00 0.26
CA GLN A 50 9.65 0.46 -1.09
C GLN A 50 10.93 1.30 -1.07
N CYS A 51 11.47 1.55 -2.26
CA CYS A 51 12.47 2.58 -2.49
C CYS A 51 11.89 3.63 -3.45
N CYS A 52 12.11 4.90 -3.14
CA CYS A 52 11.89 6.00 -4.07
C CYS A 52 13.26 6.38 -4.67
N ASP A 53 13.37 6.30 -5.99
CA ASP A 53 14.63 6.51 -6.72
C ASP A 53 14.53 7.34 -8.01
N ASP A 54 13.38 7.94 -8.25
CA ASP A 54 13.06 8.76 -9.43
C ASP A 54 12.71 10.22 -9.08
N ASP A 55 12.80 10.61 -7.81
CA ASP A 55 12.48 11.96 -7.34
C ASP A 55 13.71 12.87 -7.21
N ALA A 56 13.45 14.18 -7.27
CA ALA A 56 14.43 15.22 -7.00
C ALA A 56 13.83 16.39 -6.22
N VAL A 57 14.60 16.97 -5.30
CA VAL A 57 14.25 18.20 -4.58
C VAL A 57 15.13 19.32 -5.09
N ASP A 58 14.51 20.39 -5.59
CA ASP A 58 15.23 21.54 -6.21
C ASP A 58 16.22 21.10 -7.30
N GLY A 59 15.88 20.04 -8.04
CA GLY A 59 16.73 19.46 -9.09
C GLY A 59 17.85 18.54 -8.59
N VAL A 60 17.96 18.31 -7.28
CA VAL A 60 18.92 17.37 -6.68
C VAL A 60 18.24 16.00 -6.50
N PRO A 61 18.73 14.94 -7.16
CA PRO A 61 18.21 13.59 -6.94
C PRO A 61 18.37 13.14 -5.49
N TYR A 62 17.40 12.39 -5.01
CA TYR A 62 17.51 11.70 -3.73
C TYR A 62 17.00 10.28 -3.83
N TYR A 63 17.48 9.44 -2.92
CA TYR A 63 17.08 8.05 -2.80
C TYR A 63 16.58 7.81 -1.39
N SER A 64 15.44 7.15 -1.26
CA SER A 64 14.80 6.88 0.03
C SER A 64 14.40 5.42 0.12
N TRP A 65 14.75 4.76 1.22
CA TRP A 65 14.31 3.40 1.55
C TRP A 65 13.38 3.44 2.75
N LEU A 66 12.15 2.98 2.56
CA LEU A 66 11.15 2.88 3.61
C LEU A 66 11.13 1.48 4.21
N VAL A 67 11.27 1.39 5.53
CA VAL A 67 11.29 0.12 6.27
C VAL A 67 10.32 0.20 7.43
N ARG A 68 9.43 -0.78 7.53
CA ARG A 68 8.57 -1.00 8.70
C ARG A 68 9.34 -1.74 9.77
N VAL A 69 9.42 -1.13 10.94
CA VAL A 69 10.10 -1.65 12.14
C VAL A 69 9.05 -2.02 13.18
N PRO A 70 9.05 -3.25 13.73
CA PRO A 70 8.08 -3.64 14.74
C PRO A 70 8.29 -2.85 16.03
N ARG A 71 7.23 -2.65 16.82
CA ARG A 71 7.24 -1.83 18.05
C ARG A 71 8.41 -2.13 18.97
N GLU A 72 8.67 -3.41 19.21
CA GLU A 72 9.74 -3.84 20.12
C GLU A 72 11.12 -3.37 19.66
N GLU A 73 11.42 -3.49 18.37
CA GLU A 73 12.68 -3.00 17.80
C GLU A 73 12.70 -1.48 17.70
N HIS A 74 11.56 -0.85 17.37
CA HIS A 74 11.43 0.60 17.32
C HIS A 74 11.79 1.25 18.66
N ARG A 75 11.43 0.62 19.79
CA ARG A 75 11.72 1.11 21.14
C ARG A 75 13.19 0.93 21.55
N ARG A 76 13.95 0.05 20.89
CA ARG A 76 15.39 -0.17 21.13
C ARG A 76 16.25 0.83 20.36
N ARG A 77 16.17 2.09 20.76
CA ARG A 77 16.87 3.22 20.13
C ARG A 77 18.23 3.49 20.79
N ASP A 78 19.16 4.00 20.01
CA ASP A 78 20.40 4.59 20.49
C ASP A 78 20.20 6.03 21.02
N ASP A 79 21.30 6.67 21.44
CA ASP A 79 21.29 8.04 21.95
C ASP A 79 20.88 9.09 20.90
N GLN A 80 20.85 8.73 19.61
CA GLN A 80 20.35 9.57 18.52
C GLN A 80 18.86 9.34 18.24
N GLY A 81 18.22 8.43 18.97
CA GLY A 81 16.83 8.05 18.77
C GLY A 81 16.62 7.11 17.59
N ILE A 82 17.67 6.49 17.05
CA ILE A 82 17.60 5.58 15.90
C ILE A 82 17.52 4.13 16.41
N PRO A 83 16.52 3.32 15.97
CA PRO A 83 16.47 1.90 16.31
C PRO A 83 17.73 1.17 15.86
N SER A 84 18.28 0.28 16.71
CA SER A 84 19.50 -0.45 16.37
C SER A 84 19.40 -1.22 15.05
N VAL A 85 18.22 -1.80 14.76
CA VAL A 85 17.95 -2.48 13.48
C VAL A 85 18.00 -1.55 12.26
N VAL A 86 17.59 -0.28 12.41
CA VAL A 86 17.69 0.74 11.36
C VAL A 86 19.14 1.13 11.14
N GLY A 87 19.95 1.23 12.21
CA GLY A 87 21.40 1.44 12.11
C GLY A 87 22.11 0.34 11.31
N VAL A 88 21.72 -0.93 11.52
CA VAL A 88 22.24 -2.08 10.77
C VAL A 88 21.84 -2.01 9.29
N LEU A 89 20.58 -1.67 8.99
CA LEU A 89 20.10 -1.47 7.62
C LEU A 89 20.82 -0.32 6.91
N HIS A 90 21.04 0.79 7.61
CA HIS A 90 21.80 1.94 7.12
C HIS A 90 23.23 1.52 6.74
N ALA A 91 23.94 0.81 7.62
CA ALA A 91 25.29 0.33 7.33
C ALA A 91 25.32 -0.60 6.11
N HIS A 92 24.30 -1.43 5.93
CA HIS A 92 24.16 -2.28 4.75
C HIS A 92 23.94 -1.47 3.46
N LEU A 93 23.03 -0.50 3.48
CA LEU A 93 22.73 0.37 2.34
C LEU A 93 23.91 1.25 1.92
N ARG A 94 24.71 1.74 2.88
CA ARG A 94 25.93 2.50 2.60
C ARG A 94 26.91 1.76 1.71
N MET A 95 26.95 0.42 1.76
CA MET A 95 27.80 -0.38 0.88
C MET A 95 27.25 -0.52 -0.55
N GLN A 96 26.00 -0.14 -0.78
CA GLN A 96 25.32 -0.27 -2.07
C GLN A 96 25.22 1.04 -2.85
N VAL A 97 25.57 2.17 -2.22
CA VAL A 97 25.63 3.49 -2.87
C VAL A 97 27.06 4.04 -2.84
N PRO A 98 27.44 4.96 -3.74
CA PRO A 98 28.77 5.56 -3.74
C PRO A 98 29.11 6.27 -2.41
N ASP A 99 30.36 6.17 -1.94
CA ASP A 99 30.78 6.82 -0.68
C ASP A 99 30.67 8.35 -0.68
N ARG A 100 30.60 8.96 -1.86
CA ARG A 100 30.59 10.42 -2.08
C ARG A 100 29.19 11.02 -2.22
N VAL A 101 28.13 10.23 -2.00
CA VAL A 101 26.77 10.79 -1.88
C VAL A 101 26.70 11.77 -0.69
N GLY A 102 25.62 12.55 -0.66
CA GLY A 102 25.36 13.54 0.38
C GLY A 102 25.11 12.94 1.76
N GLN A 103 24.68 13.81 2.69
CA GLN A 103 24.40 13.39 4.05
C GLN A 103 23.15 12.51 4.10
N TRP A 104 23.26 11.39 4.83
CA TRP A 104 22.12 10.54 5.14
C TRP A 104 21.21 11.19 6.17
N ARG A 105 19.91 11.13 5.92
CA ARG A 105 18.84 11.51 6.84
C ARG A 105 18.09 10.26 7.22
N ILE A 106 18.02 9.97 8.53
CA ILE A 106 17.35 8.79 9.06
C ILE A 106 16.30 9.28 10.05
N TYR A 107 15.03 9.03 9.74
CA TYR A 107 13.93 9.57 10.53
C TYR A 107 12.67 8.69 10.44
N PRO A 108 11.81 8.69 11.46
CA PRO A 108 10.53 8.03 11.39
C PRO A 108 9.55 8.82 10.51
N GLU A 109 8.87 8.13 9.59
CA GLU A 109 7.82 8.69 8.74
C GLU A 109 6.48 8.64 9.45
N ARG A 110 6.16 9.74 10.13
CA ARG A 110 4.96 9.84 10.98
C ARG A 110 3.68 9.56 10.20
N ASP A 111 3.48 10.23 9.08
CA ASP A 111 2.23 10.14 8.32
C ASP A 111 2.05 8.75 7.72
N LEU A 112 3.13 8.13 7.24
CA LEU A 112 3.10 6.75 6.75
C LEU A 112 2.84 5.75 7.88
N SER A 113 3.46 5.95 9.06
CA SER A 113 3.24 5.08 10.22
C SER A 113 1.79 5.08 10.68
N TRP A 114 1.16 6.26 10.79
CA TRP A 114 -0.26 6.36 11.14
C TRP A 114 -1.19 5.82 10.06
N ARG A 115 -0.87 6.03 8.79
CA ARG A 115 -1.64 5.46 7.67
C ARG A 115 -1.59 3.94 7.66
N ASP A 116 -0.41 3.38 7.92
CA ASP A 116 -0.18 1.95 7.98
C ASP A 116 -0.96 1.32 9.15
N ASP A 117 -0.89 1.91 10.34
CA ASP A 117 -1.69 1.49 11.51
C ASP A 117 -3.19 1.53 11.24
N ALA A 118 -3.70 2.67 10.75
CA ALA A 118 -5.11 2.82 10.40
C ALA A 118 -5.54 1.85 9.27
N GLY A 119 -4.66 1.57 8.31
CA GLY A 119 -4.87 0.57 7.26
C GLY A 119 -5.06 -0.84 7.82
N ARG A 120 -4.29 -1.22 8.85
CA ARG A 120 -4.46 -2.52 9.52
C ARG A 120 -5.74 -2.62 10.32
N VAL A 121 -6.13 -1.56 11.02
CA VAL A 121 -7.43 -1.52 11.71
C VAL A 121 -8.56 -1.74 10.69
N LEU A 122 -8.49 -1.06 9.55
CA LEU A 122 -9.44 -1.28 8.46
C LEU A 122 -9.36 -2.70 7.88
N ARG A 123 -8.17 -3.28 7.69
CA ARG A 123 -8.03 -4.66 7.22
C ARG A 123 -8.66 -5.66 8.20
N SER A 124 -8.30 -5.56 9.48
CA SER A 124 -8.74 -6.47 10.53
C SER A 124 -10.25 -6.39 10.77
N GLY A 125 -10.87 -5.22 10.63
CA GLY A 125 -12.33 -5.09 10.75
C GLY A 125 -13.13 -5.77 9.63
N TYR A 126 -12.44 -6.34 8.64
CA TYR A 126 -13.00 -6.82 7.38
C TYR A 126 -12.40 -8.17 6.95
N ASP A 127 -11.73 -8.87 7.86
CA ASP A 127 -11.10 -10.18 7.64
C ASP A 127 -12.07 -11.24 7.08
N ASP A 128 -13.32 -11.24 7.56
CA ASP A 128 -14.41 -12.12 7.09
C ASP A 128 -14.64 -12.07 5.57
N LEU A 129 -14.54 -10.90 4.95
CA LEU A 129 -14.55 -10.75 3.50
C LEU A 129 -13.14 -10.94 2.90
N LEU A 130 -12.15 -10.21 3.44
CA LEU A 130 -10.86 -10.02 2.78
C LEU A 130 -10.03 -11.29 2.77
N ASP A 131 -9.99 -12.05 3.87
CA ASP A 131 -9.22 -13.29 3.93
C ASP A 131 -9.82 -14.37 3.01
N SER A 132 -11.16 -14.47 3.00
CA SER A 132 -11.89 -15.34 2.06
C SER A 132 -11.57 -15.00 0.60
N LEU A 133 -11.59 -13.70 0.27
CA LEU A 133 -11.30 -13.21 -1.07
C LEU A 133 -9.86 -13.50 -1.49
N GLU A 134 -8.89 -13.19 -0.64
CA GLU A 134 -7.48 -13.46 -0.90
C GLU A 134 -7.20 -14.94 -1.10
N ALA A 135 -7.78 -15.80 -0.26
CA ALA A 135 -7.63 -17.25 -0.39
C ALA A 135 -8.14 -17.74 -1.75
N VAL A 136 -9.34 -17.32 -2.15
CA VAL A 136 -9.99 -17.72 -3.40
C VAL A 136 -9.25 -17.21 -4.65
N LEU A 137 -8.64 -16.02 -4.56
CA LEU A 137 -7.95 -15.38 -5.69
C LEU A 137 -6.45 -15.66 -5.73
N SER A 138 -5.85 -16.22 -4.67
CA SER A 138 -4.41 -16.49 -4.57
C SER A 138 -3.83 -17.19 -5.82
N GLY A 139 -4.52 -18.24 -6.30
CA GLY A 139 -4.12 -19.00 -7.49
C GLY A 139 -4.37 -18.32 -8.84
N LEU A 140 -5.08 -17.19 -8.85
CA LEU A 140 -5.31 -16.38 -10.05
C LEU A 140 -4.29 -15.25 -10.20
N ARG A 141 -3.52 -14.97 -9.15
CA ARG A 141 -2.54 -13.89 -9.18
C ARG A 141 -1.36 -14.30 -10.06
N ARG A 142 -0.97 -13.46 -11.03
CA ARG A 142 0.14 -13.71 -11.98
C ARG A 142 0.85 -12.43 -12.44
N ASP A 143 1.84 -12.58 -13.31
CA ASP A 143 2.63 -11.48 -13.91
C ASP A 143 3.40 -10.63 -12.89
N GLY A 144 3.72 -11.20 -11.72
CA GLY A 144 4.35 -10.50 -10.61
C GLY A 144 3.37 -10.01 -9.55
N ALA A 145 2.05 -10.07 -9.82
CA ALA A 145 1.04 -9.70 -8.84
C ALA A 145 1.14 -10.49 -7.53
N GLN A 146 1.66 -11.73 -7.56
CA GLN A 146 1.84 -12.55 -6.37
C GLN A 146 2.87 -11.99 -5.38
N GLN A 147 3.74 -11.08 -5.83
CA GLN A 147 4.82 -10.49 -5.05
C GLN A 147 4.41 -9.16 -4.39
N ILE A 148 3.23 -8.64 -4.74
CA ILE A 148 2.70 -7.38 -4.21
C ILE A 148 1.72 -7.75 -3.09
N ASP A 149 1.83 -7.18 -1.90
CA ASP A 149 0.84 -7.47 -0.86
C ASP A 149 -0.49 -6.74 -1.15
N PRO A 150 -1.65 -7.39 -0.97
CA PRO A 150 -2.92 -6.68 -0.99
C PRO A 150 -2.96 -5.62 0.09
N GLU A 151 -3.48 -4.44 -0.25
CA GLU A 151 -3.34 -3.25 0.57
C GLU A 151 -4.69 -2.73 1.04
N ALA A 152 -4.86 -2.61 2.36
CA ALA A 152 -5.89 -1.77 2.96
C ALA A 152 -5.27 -0.42 3.31
N ARG A 153 -5.69 0.65 2.62
CA ARG A 153 -5.14 2.00 2.78
C ARG A 153 -6.16 2.93 3.40
N CYS A 154 -5.79 3.57 4.51
CA CYS A 154 -6.59 4.62 5.14
C CYS A 154 -6.31 5.96 4.46
N TRP A 155 -7.37 6.59 3.95
CA TRP A 155 -7.30 7.89 3.26
C TRP A 155 -7.81 9.03 4.10
N TRP A 156 -8.67 8.72 5.08
CA TRP A 156 -9.26 9.71 5.96
C TRP A 156 -9.46 9.13 7.35
N TRP A 157 -9.20 9.95 8.36
CA TRP A 157 -9.47 9.64 9.77
C TRP A 157 -10.01 10.88 10.49
N SER A 158 -10.83 10.66 11.50
CA SER A 158 -11.25 11.72 12.43
C SER A 158 -10.09 12.19 13.30
N ALA A 159 -10.18 13.40 13.85
CA ALA A 159 -9.12 13.98 14.69
C ALA A 159 -8.81 13.13 15.94
N ASP A 160 -9.81 12.46 16.47
CA ASP A 160 -9.71 11.52 17.61
C ASP A 160 -9.44 10.07 17.19
N ARG A 161 -9.30 9.80 15.88
CA ARG A 161 -9.02 8.48 15.28
C ARG A 161 -10.07 7.39 15.57
N THR A 162 -11.26 7.78 16.01
CA THR A 162 -12.36 6.84 16.26
C THR A 162 -13.08 6.43 14.98
N VAL A 163 -12.99 7.26 13.93
CA VAL A 163 -13.60 6.98 12.62
C VAL A 163 -12.53 6.96 11.54
N LEU A 164 -12.47 5.87 10.79
CA LEU A 164 -11.53 5.68 9.68
C LEU A 164 -12.30 5.41 8.39
N ALA A 165 -11.75 5.84 7.26
CA ALA A 165 -12.26 5.51 5.94
C ALA A 165 -11.10 5.28 4.96
N GLY A 166 -11.21 4.19 4.21
CA GLY A 166 -10.16 3.73 3.32
C GLY A 166 -10.66 2.86 2.19
N THR A 167 -9.72 2.26 1.47
CA THR A 167 -9.97 1.31 0.39
C THR A 167 -9.15 0.05 0.60
N TYR A 168 -9.59 -1.04 0.00
CA TYR A 168 -8.77 -2.24 -0.16
C TYR A 168 -8.53 -2.50 -1.64
N THR A 169 -7.30 -2.87 -1.98
CA THR A 169 -6.86 -3.19 -3.35
C THR A 169 -6.06 -4.48 -3.37
N LEU A 170 -6.37 -5.37 -4.31
CA LEU A 170 -5.58 -6.56 -4.64
C LEU A 170 -5.24 -6.55 -6.13
N TRP A 171 -3.97 -6.80 -6.44
CA TRP A 171 -3.49 -6.97 -7.81
C TRP A 171 -3.70 -8.41 -8.26
N LEU A 172 -4.38 -8.58 -9.39
CA LEU A 172 -4.66 -9.91 -9.96
C LEU A 172 -3.61 -10.27 -11.01
N CYS A 173 -3.57 -9.55 -12.11
CA CYS A 173 -2.62 -9.80 -13.20
C CYS A 173 -2.52 -8.57 -14.11
N GLN A 174 -1.63 -8.61 -15.09
CA GLN A 174 -1.71 -7.66 -16.20
C GLN A 174 -3.04 -7.89 -16.94
N ASP A 175 -3.66 -6.81 -17.42
CA ASP A 175 -4.92 -6.92 -18.14
C ASP A 175 -4.68 -7.58 -19.51
N PRO A 176 -5.21 -8.80 -19.76
CA PRO A 176 -5.00 -9.48 -21.03
C PRO A 176 -5.72 -8.79 -22.20
N ASP A 177 -6.73 -7.97 -21.92
CA ASP A 177 -7.55 -7.32 -22.96
C ASP A 177 -6.99 -5.95 -23.39
N VAL A 178 -5.84 -5.54 -22.83
CA VAL A 178 -5.21 -4.27 -23.15
C VAL A 178 -3.79 -4.49 -23.66
N GLU A 179 -3.54 -4.05 -24.89
CA GLU A 179 -2.24 -4.20 -25.58
C GLU A 179 -1.12 -3.34 -24.94
N ASP A 180 -1.48 -2.32 -24.15
CA ASP A 180 -0.53 -1.46 -23.46
C ASP A 180 0.06 -2.16 -22.21
N PHE A 181 1.35 -2.44 -22.27
CA PHE A 181 2.13 -2.88 -21.10
C PHE A 181 1.96 -1.89 -19.94
N GLY A 182 1.62 -2.40 -18.75
CA GLY A 182 1.47 -1.60 -17.53
C GLY A 182 0.05 -1.38 -17.02
N ARG A 183 -0.95 -1.98 -17.68
CA ARG A 183 -2.34 -2.06 -17.18
C ARG A 183 -2.55 -3.35 -16.40
N TRP A 184 -3.24 -3.24 -15.27
CA TRP A 184 -3.48 -4.32 -14.32
C TRP A 184 -4.98 -4.46 -14.05
N LEU A 185 -5.42 -5.71 -13.88
CA LEU A 185 -6.71 -6.00 -13.26
C LEU A 185 -6.58 -5.87 -11.75
N LEU A 186 -7.26 -4.87 -11.20
CA LEU A 186 -7.30 -4.57 -9.77
C LEU A 186 -8.66 -4.99 -9.20
N VAL A 187 -8.60 -5.71 -8.08
CA VAL A 187 -9.77 -6.09 -7.29
C VAL A 187 -9.88 -5.14 -6.12
N TYR A 188 -10.98 -4.40 -6.06
CA TYR A 188 -11.36 -3.61 -4.90
C TYR A 188 -12.47 -4.31 -4.14
N ALA A 189 -12.40 -4.30 -2.81
CA ALA A 189 -13.36 -4.96 -1.94
C ALA A 189 -13.70 -4.11 -0.72
N GLY A 190 -14.93 -4.22 -0.24
CA GLY A 190 -15.41 -3.46 0.92
C GLY A 190 -16.92 -3.31 0.92
N LEU A 191 -17.41 -2.22 1.49
CA LEU A 191 -18.84 -1.92 1.58
C LEU A 191 -19.34 -1.16 0.36
N ALA A 192 -20.55 -1.51 -0.08
CA ALA A 192 -21.41 -0.58 -0.80
C ALA A 192 -21.93 0.47 0.19
N VAL A 193 -21.58 1.73 -0.03
CA VAL A 193 -22.01 2.87 0.80
C VAL A 193 -22.96 3.78 0.03
N THR A 194 -23.79 4.49 0.78
CA THR A 194 -24.85 5.37 0.26
C THR A 194 -24.31 6.73 -0.18
N ASP A 195 -25.10 7.46 -0.96
CA ASP A 195 -24.79 8.85 -1.32
C ASP A 195 -24.67 9.77 -0.09
N THR A 196 -25.40 9.47 0.98
CA THR A 196 -25.30 10.19 2.25
C THR A 196 -23.94 10.03 2.91
N PHE A 197 -23.32 8.84 2.82
CA PHE A 197 -21.93 8.65 3.26
C PHE A 197 -20.98 9.51 2.44
N TRP A 198 -21.14 9.51 1.12
CA TRP A 198 -20.30 10.28 0.20
C TRP A 198 -20.43 11.79 0.39
N ALA A 199 -21.62 12.27 0.80
CA ALA A 199 -21.84 13.67 1.16
C ALA A 199 -21.21 14.05 2.52
N GLY A 200 -21.02 13.07 3.40
CA GLY A 200 -20.41 13.25 4.73
C GLY A 200 -18.90 13.49 4.69
N ARG A 201 -18.32 13.83 5.86
CA ARG A 201 -16.87 14.10 5.99
C ARG A 201 -15.97 12.94 5.54
N PRO A 202 -16.25 11.66 5.88
CA PRO A 202 -15.41 10.55 5.43
C PRO A 202 -15.41 10.41 3.90
N GLY A 203 -16.59 10.52 3.28
CA GLY A 203 -16.75 10.49 1.83
C GLY A 203 -16.04 11.65 1.12
N GLN A 204 -16.11 12.87 1.68
CA GLN A 204 -15.35 14.00 1.17
C GLN A 204 -13.83 13.79 1.28
N GLY A 205 -13.36 13.18 2.38
CA GLY A 205 -11.96 12.81 2.55
C GLY A 205 -11.47 11.85 1.47
N LEU A 206 -12.21 10.77 1.26
CA LEU A 206 -11.94 9.78 0.21
C LEU A 206 -11.87 10.42 -1.19
N ARG A 207 -12.82 11.32 -1.51
CA ARG A 207 -12.83 12.04 -2.79
C ARG A 207 -11.59 12.91 -3.02
N ARG A 208 -11.06 13.56 -1.97
CA ARG A 208 -9.81 14.35 -2.07
C ARG A 208 -8.60 13.47 -2.37
N SER A 209 -8.68 12.19 -2.07
CA SER A 209 -7.66 11.19 -2.39
C SER A 209 -7.94 10.46 -3.71
N GLY A 210 -8.90 10.94 -4.51
CA GLY A 210 -9.22 10.37 -5.83
C GLY A 210 -10.16 9.16 -5.82
N VAL A 211 -10.72 8.78 -4.66
CA VAL A 211 -11.69 7.67 -4.59
C VAL A 211 -13.06 8.14 -5.08
N THR A 212 -13.62 7.45 -6.07
CA THR A 212 -14.89 7.83 -6.71
C THR A 212 -16.11 7.20 -6.04
N PRO A 213 -17.26 7.89 -6.05
CA PRO A 213 -18.53 7.29 -5.63
C PRO A 213 -18.84 6.01 -6.39
N GLY A 214 -19.31 5.00 -5.66
CA GLY A 214 -19.57 3.68 -6.22
C GLY A 214 -18.43 2.67 -6.01
N ASN A 215 -17.22 3.12 -5.66
CA ASN A 215 -16.14 2.22 -5.25
C ASN A 215 -16.45 1.55 -3.90
N PRO A 216 -16.00 0.30 -3.70
CA PRO A 216 -16.01 -0.32 -2.37
C PRO A 216 -15.14 0.48 -1.41
N VAL A 217 -15.61 0.63 -0.17
CA VAL A 217 -14.88 1.35 0.88
C VAL A 217 -14.79 0.53 2.15
N LEU A 218 -13.70 0.69 2.89
CA LEU A 218 -13.58 0.21 4.26
C LEU A 218 -13.89 1.37 5.20
N VAL A 219 -14.68 1.11 6.24
CA VAL A 219 -15.05 2.13 7.24
C VAL A 219 -14.94 1.54 8.64
N TRP A 220 -14.40 2.33 9.58
CA TRP A 220 -14.35 1.98 10.99
C TRP A 220 -15.09 3.03 11.82
N PRO A 221 -15.92 2.65 12.82
CA PRO A 221 -16.38 1.28 13.07
C PRO A 221 -17.26 0.76 11.93
N ARG A 222 -17.22 -0.56 11.69
CA ARG A 222 -18.01 -1.20 10.63
C ARG A 222 -19.52 -1.11 10.92
N PRO A 223 -20.35 -0.62 9.98
CA PRO A 223 -21.80 -0.62 10.12
C PRO A 223 -22.37 -2.03 10.33
N ALA A 224 -23.29 -2.17 11.29
CA ALA A 224 -23.92 -3.46 11.61
C ALA A 224 -24.73 -4.01 10.42
N ALA A 225 -25.54 -3.17 9.78
CA ALA A 225 -26.20 -3.47 8.52
C ALA A 225 -25.32 -2.96 7.38
N HIS A 226 -24.84 -3.87 6.53
CA HIS A 226 -23.99 -3.54 5.41
C HIS A 226 -24.27 -4.45 4.21
N GLN A 227 -23.82 -4.03 3.04
CA GLN A 227 -23.77 -4.83 1.84
C GLN A 227 -22.34 -4.84 1.34
N TRP A 228 -21.83 -6.04 1.09
CA TRP A 228 -20.53 -6.25 0.50
C TRP A 228 -20.54 -5.90 -0.99
N LEU A 229 -19.43 -5.35 -1.44
CA LEU A 229 -19.19 -4.95 -2.81
C LEU A 229 -17.77 -5.34 -3.19
N ILE A 230 -17.65 -6.06 -4.30
CA ILE A 230 -16.37 -6.28 -4.98
C ILE A 230 -16.49 -5.70 -6.38
N THR A 231 -15.47 -4.96 -6.78
CA THR A 231 -15.31 -4.46 -8.15
C THR A 231 -13.98 -4.89 -8.71
N VAL A 232 -13.96 -5.30 -9.97
CA VAL A 232 -12.72 -5.53 -10.72
C VAL A 232 -12.66 -4.55 -11.85
N THR A 233 -11.52 -3.88 -12.02
CA THR A 233 -11.34 -2.85 -13.04
C THR A 233 -9.89 -2.78 -13.49
N THR A 234 -9.69 -2.28 -14.69
CA THR A 234 -8.39 -2.05 -15.29
C THR A 234 -7.83 -0.70 -14.87
N ALA A 235 -6.61 -0.69 -14.34
CA ALA A 235 -5.90 0.53 -13.99
C ALA A 235 -4.39 0.40 -14.21
N THR A 236 -3.67 1.52 -14.32
CA THR A 236 -2.20 1.49 -14.31
C THR A 236 -1.68 1.30 -12.89
N PHE A 237 -0.44 0.83 -12.78
CA PHE A 237 0.29 0.83 -11.52
C PHE A 237 0.35 2.24 -10.93
N MET A 238 0.00 2.37 -9.64
CA MET A 238 -0.05 3.59 -8.81
C MET A 238 0.14 4.91 -9.58
N ILE A 239 -0.95 5.51 -10.03
CA ILE A 239 -0.94 6.89 -10.50
C ILE A 239 -0.80 7.77 -9.25
N PRO A 240 0.19 8.68 -9.17
CA PRO A 240 0.20 9.72 -8.15
C PRO A 240 -1.17 10.43 -8.15
N PRO A 241 -1.73 10.83 -7.00
CA PRO A 241 -3.06 11.46 -6.94
C PRO A 241 -3.19 12.75 -7.79
N THR A 242 -2.08 13.26 -8.31
CA THR A 242 -1.98 14.44 -9.18
C THR A 242 -1.96 14.14 -10.68
N ALA A 243 -1.71 12.90 -11.11
CA ALA A 243 -1.73 12.57 -12.52
C ALA A 243 -3.18 12.33 -12.99
N PRO A 244 -3.55 12.81 -14.21
CA PRO A 244 -4.88 12.59 -14.75
C PRO A 244 -5.14 11.09 -14.77
N SER A 245 -6.22 10.64 -14.13
CA SER A 245 -6.66 9.26 -14.28
C SER A 245 -6.87 9.02 -15.78
N PRO A 246 -6.15 8.06 -16.39
CA PRO A 246 -6.44 7.68 -17.76
C PRO A 246 -7.89 7.23 -17.81
N ASP A 247 -8.56 7.51 -18.93
CA ASP A 247 -9.88 6.96 -19.20
C ASP A 247 -9.86 5.45 -18.91
N ALA A 248 -10.92 4.94 -18.28
CA ALA A 248 -11.08 3.54 -17.97
C ALA A 248 -11.21 2.74 -19.28
N VAL A 249 -10.08 2.43 -19.89
CA VAL A 249 -9.96 1.50 -21.01
C VAL A 249 -9.87 0.12 -20.38
N GLY A 250 -10.99 -0.59 -20.34
CA GLY A 250 -11.05 -1.95 -19.82
C GLY A 250 -12.41 -2.35 -19.24
N ALA A 251 -12.57 -3.65 -18.97
CA ALA A 251 -13.81 -4.20 -18.41
C ALA A 251 -13.95 -3.83 -16.92
N THR A 252 -15.16 -3.45 -16.51
CA THR A 252 -15.50 -3.25 -15.09
C THR A 252 -16.56 -4.26 -14.68
N TYR A 253 -16.21 -5.11 -13.71
CA TYR A 253 -17.10 -6.11 -13.15
C TYR A 253 -17.48 -5.74 -11.72
N ARG A 254 -18.70 -6.07 -11.32
CA ARG A 254 -19.26 -5.68 -10.01
C ARG A 254 -20.13 -6.78 -9.44
N TRP A 255 -19.87 -7.14 -8.18
CA TRP A 255 -20.66 -8.11 -7.43
C TRP A 255 -21.06 -7.56 -6.08
N THR A 256 -22.27 -7.89 -5.62
CA THR A 256 -22.75 -7.52 -4.29
C THR A 256 -23.36 -8.70 -3.54
N SER A 257 -23.29 -8.68 -2.22
CA SER A 257 -23.89 -9.71 -1.36
C SER A 257 -24.10 -9.17 0.05
N ARG A 258 -24.92 -9.84 0.86
CA ARG A 258 -24.94 -9.65 2.32
C ARG A 258 -24.02 -10.65 3.04
N ASP A 259 -23.59 -11.69 2.35
CA ASP A 259 -22.65 -12.71 2.83
C ASP A 259 -21.31 -12.52 2.12
N GLY A 260 -20.26 -12.23 2.89
CA GLY A 260 -18.93 -11.92 2.39
C GLY A 260 -18.21 -13.14 1.83
N THR A 261 -18.33 -14.29 2.49
CA THR A 261 -17.71 -15.55 2.04
C THR A 261 -18.36 -16.03 0.75
N ALA A 262 -19.69 -16.05 0.68
CA ALA A 262 -20.39 -16.42 -0.55
C ALA A 262 -20.11 -15.44 -1.71
N LEU A 263 -19.86 -14.16 -1.41
CA LEU A 263 -19.43 -13.18 -2.41
C LEU A 263 -18.04 -13.51 -2.95
N ALA A 264 -17.08 -13.78 -2.07
CA ALA A 264 -15.71 -14.13 -2.44
C ALA A 264 -15.68 -15.38 -3.33
N ASP A 265 -16.40 -16.44 -2.95
CA ASP A 265 -16.48 -17.69 -3.71
C ASP A 265 -17.02 -17.46 -5.13
N ARG A 266 -18.13 -16.71 -5.24
CA ARG A 266 -18.74 -16.38 -6.54
C ARG A 266 -17.78 -15.58 -7.41
N VAL A 267 -17.13 -14.56 -6.85
CA VAL A 267 -16.11 -13.77 -7.58
C VAL A 267 -14.97 -14.67 -8.07
N GLY A 268 -14.52 -15.62 -7.25
CA GLY A 268 -13.50 -16.59 -7.67
C GLY A 268 -13.92 -17.47 -8.83
N VAL A 269 -15.16 -17.97 -8.82
CA VAL A 269 -15.71 -18.78 -9.93
C VAL A 269 -15.79 -17.94 -11.20
N ASP A 270 -16.35 -16.74 -11.11
CA ASP A 270 -16.55 -15.86 -12.27
C ASP A 270 -15.21 -15.42 -12.87
N LEU A 271 -14.24 -15.02 -12.04
CA LEU A 271 -12.91 -14.61 -12.51
C LEU A 271 -12.09 -15.78 -13.09
N ARG A 272 -12.21 -17.00 -12.55
CA ARG A 272 -11.60 -18.19 -13.18
C ARG A 272 -12.16 -18.43 -14.57
N ALA A 273 -13.47 -18.30 -14.72
CA ALA A 273 -14.11 -18.46 -16.03
C ALA A 273 -13.65 -17.38 -17.00
N LEU A 274 -13.61 -16.12 -16.57
CA LEU A 274 -13.17 -14.99 -17.41
C LEU A 274 -11.70 -15.13 -17.84
N LEU A 275 -10.79 -15.43 -16.91
CA LEU A 275 -9.36 -15.50 -17.19
C LEU A 275 -8.92 -16.83 -17.82
N GLY A 276 -9.67 -17.91 -17.60
CA GLY A 276 -9.38 -19.24 -18.14
C GLY A 276 -9.89 -19.48 -19.57
N SER A 277 -10.78 -18.61 -20.08
CA SER A 277 -11.37 -18.74 -21.41
C SER A 277 -10.52 -18.11 -22.54
N GLY A 278 -9.36 -17.54 -22.21
CA GLY A 278 -8.46 -16.84 -23.15
C GLY A 278 -7.17 -17.60 -23.50
N GLY A 279 -7.18 -18.94 -23.46
CA GLY A 279 -6.06 -19.80 -23.85
C GLY A 279 -6.16 -20.31 -25.29
#